data_AF-A0A919JJ80-F1
#
_entry.id   AF-A0A919JJ80-F1
#
_cell.length_a   1.000
_cell.length_b   1.000
_cell.length_c   1.000
_cell.angle_alpha   90.00
_cell.angle_beta   90.00
_cell.angle_gamma   90.00
#
_symmetry.space_group_name_H-M   'P 1'
#
loop_
_entity.id
_entity.type
_entity.pdbx_description
1 polymer ?
#
loop_
_entity_poly.entity_id
_entity_poly.type
_entity_poly.pdbx_seq_one_letter_code
_entity_poly.pdbx_strand_id
1 'polypeptide(L)'
;MLQEQARGLVDQAGGQVWSVDGGHGLHYNGVMANNVVIGLHASGATVALALGAYNLVRRVRGDRAHRWVGRVWVVAMYGTILSSFAIRELRPGHFSWIHGLSAFTFVTLSIGLWGALTHRPAVHRQFMTGSYLGLVGAFAGAVVVPARDIPQWVVHQPARLALGAVGCLLLAAAVIAVSRRPARLGGDAAAAGTVPGAGEPHRPA
;
A
#
# COMPACT_ATOMS: atom_id res chain seq x y z
N MET A 1 -43.12 -54.56 6.42
CA MET A 1 -42.32 -53.78 7.39
C MET A 1 -40.83 -53.76 7.03
N LEU A 2 -40.15 -54.92 6.88
CA LEU A 2 -38.71 -54.96 6.54
C LEU A 2 -38.36 -54.44 5.13
N GLN A 3 -39.26 -54.56 4.14
CA GLN A 3 -39.05 -53.99 2.79
C GLN A 3 -39.15 -52.46 2.75
N GLU A 4 -39.90 -51.83 3.65
CA GLU A 4 -39.97 -50.37 3.74
C GLU A 4 -38.76 -49.79 4.49
N GLN A 5 -38.27 -50.47 5.52
CA GLN A 5 -37.01 -50.10 6.17
C GLN A 5 -35.80 -50.27 5.22
N ALA A 6 -35.78 -51.31 4.38
CA ALA A 6 -34.72 -51.47 3.38
C ALA A 6 -34.78 -50.40 2.26
N ARG A 7 -35.98 -49.97 1.84
CA ARG A 7 -36.15 -48.85 0.91
C ARG A 7 -35.68 -47.51 1.50
N GLY A 8 -35.96 -47.26 2.78
CA GLY A 8 -35.48 -46.05 3.47
C GLY A 8 -33.95 -45.97 3.61
N LEU A 9 -33.27 -47.11 3.70
CA LEU A 9 -31.80 -47.17 3.75
C LEU A 9 -31.14 -47.02 2.37
N VAL A 10 -31.82 -47.44 1.29
CA VAL A 10 -31.36 -47.25 -0.09
C VAL A 10 -31.51 -45.79 -0.54
N ASP A 11 -32.57 -45.09 -0.12
CA ASP A 11 -32.72 -43.65 -0.34
C ASP A 11 -31.66 -42.80 0.40
N GLN A 12 -31.12 -43.29 1.51
CA GLN A 12 -29.99 -42.63 2.20
C GLN A 12 -28.62 -42.97 1.60
N ALA A 13 -28.49 -44.10 0.91
CA ALA A 13 -27.26 -44.51 0.23
C ALA A 13 -27.17 -44.02 -1.24
N GLY A 14 -28.29 -43.58 -1.82
CA GLY A 14 -28.40 -43.08 -3.19
C GLY A 14 -28.29 -41.56 -3.30
N GLY A 15 -27.07 -41.04 -3.32
CA GLY A 15 -26.78 -39.79 -4.02
C GLY A 15 -27.38 -38.52 -3.43
N GLN A 16 -26.98 -38.14 -2.22
CA GLN A 16 -26.58 -36.74 -2.01
C GLN A 16 -25.31 -36.50 -2.84
N VAL A 17 -25.46 -36.47 -4.17
CA VAL A 17 -24.50 -35.73 -5.00
C VAL A 17 -24.64 -34.32 -4.47
N TRP A 18 -23.69 -33.90 -3.63
CA TRP A 18 -23.52 -32.51 -3.31
C TRP A 18 -23.31 -31.81 -4.66
N SER A 19 -24.40 -31.36 -5.29
CA SER A 19 -24.33 -30.28 -6.24
C SER A 19 -23.72 -29.16 -5.42
N VAL A 20 -22.42 -28.98 -5.56
CA VAL A 20 -21.74 -27.77 -5.13
C VAL A 20 -22.35 -26.71 -6.04
N ASP A 21 -23.54 -26.23 -5.68
CA ASP A 21 -24.26 -25.27 -6.46
C ASP A 21 -23.29 -24.11 -6.70
N GLY A 22 -23.01 -23.79 -7.95
CA GLY A 22 -21.99 -22.81 -8.32
C GLY A 22 -22.15 -21.45 -7.61
N GLY A 23 -23.33 -21.17 -7.06
CA GLY A 23 -23.61 -20.06 -6.15
C GLY A 23 -22.73 -20.04 -4.89
N HIS A 24 -22.47 -21.17 -4.24
CA HIS A 24 -21.58 -21.19 -3.06
C HIS A 24 -20.15 -20.81 -3.45
N GLY A 25 -19.64 -21.33 -4.57
CA GLY A 25 -18.30 -20.96 -5.08
C GLY A 25 -18.17 -19.47 -5.44
N LEU A 26 -19.20 -18.88 -6.04
CA LEU A 26 -19.23 -17.45 -6.37
C LEU A 26 -19.27 -16.56 -5.12
N HIS A 27 -20.04 -16.93 -4.10
CA HIS A 27 -20.08 -16.22 -2.82
C HIS A 27 -18.76 -16.35 -2.04
N TYR A 28 -18.12 -17.53 -2.03
CA TYR A 28 -16.80 -17.72 -1.42
C TYR A 28 -15.72 -16.90 -2.11
N ASN A 29 -15.66 -16.93 -3.44
CA ASN A 29 -14.69 -16.13 -4.21
C ASN A 29 -14.89 -14.63 -3.96
N GLY A 30 -16.14 -14.16 -3.87
CA GLY A 30 -16.46 -12.77 -3.53
C GLY A 30 -16.03 -12.35 -2.13
N VAL A 31 -16.27 -13.19 -1.11
CA VAL A 31 -15.87 -12.91 0.28
C VAL A 31 -14.34 -12.90 0.42
N MET A 32 -13.65 -13.87 -0.19
CA MET A 32 -12.18 -13.94 -0.12
C MET A 32 -11.54 -12.77 -0.87
N ALA A 33 -12.03 -12.42 -2.06
CA ALA A 33 -11.57 -11.24 -2.80
C ALA A 33 -11.79 -9.95 -1.99
N ASN A 34 -12.96 -9.79 -1.37
CA ASN A 34 -13.25 -8.62 -0.52
C ASN A 34 -12.28 -8.52 0.66
N ASN A 35 -11.98 -9.63 1.34
CA ASN A 35 -11.03 -9.65 2.46
C ASN A 35 -9.61 -9.30 2.03
N VAL A 36 -9.17 -9.81 0.87
CA VAL A 36 -7.86 -9.49 0.29
C VAL A 36 -7.77 -8.01 -0.07
N VAL A 37 -8.79 -7.45 -0.72
CA VAL A 37 -8.80 -6.02 -1.11
C VAL A 37 -8.82 -5.11 0.13
N ILE A 38 -9.59 -5.46 1.17
CA ILE A 38 -9.59 -4.72 2.44
C ILE A 38 -8.20 -4.78 3.10
N GLY A 39 -7.57 -5.95 3.14
CA GLY A 39 -6.22 -6.10 3.69
C GLY A 39 -5.17 -5.29 2.90
N LEU A 40 -5.27 -5.28 1.58
CA LEU A 40 -4.41 -4.49 0.71
C LEU A 40 -4.63 -2.98 0.91
N HIS A 41 -5.89 -2.56 1.04
CA HIS A 41 -6.24 -1.17 1.31
C HIS A 41 -5.67 -0.69 2.65
N ALA A 42 -5.90 -1.46 3.72
CA ALA A 42 -5.45 -1.10 5.06
C ALA A 42 -3.91 -1.10 5.18
N SER A 43 -3.23 -2.07 4.57
CA SER A 43 -1.76 -2.11 4.54
C SER A 43 -1.18 -0.96 3.72
N GLY A 44 -1.72 -0.69 2.53
CA GLY A 44 -1.35 0.45 1.69
C GLY A 44 -1.49 1.78 2.42
N ALA A 45 -2.63 2.00 3.09
CA ALA A 45 -2.89 3.21 3.87
C ALA A 45 -1.88 3.37 5.02
N THR A 46 -1.57 2.28 5.74
CA THR A 46 -0.62 2.28 6.86
C THR A 46 0.80 2.61 6.40
N VAL A 47 1.25 2.00 5.30
CA VAL A 47 2.57 2.29 4.71
C VAL A 47 2.62 3.74 4.21
N ALA A 48 1.56 4.23 3.56
CA ALA A 48 1.47 5.61 3.09
C ALA A 48 1.50 6.63 4.25
N LEU A 49 0.85 6.34 5.39
CA LEU A 49 0.92 7.18 6.59
C LEU A 49 2.35 7.30 7.10
N ALA A 50 3.07 6.17 7.22
CA ALA A 50 4.43 6.15 7.73
C ALA A 50 5.43 6.84 6.79
N LEU A 51 5.41 6.52 5.49
CA LEU A 51 6.31 7.11 4.51
C LEU A 51 6.03 8.61 4.30
N GLY A 52 4.75 9.01 4.33
CA GLY A 52 4.35 10.41 4.24
C GLY A 52 4.83 11.23 5.43
N ALA A 53 4.63 10.73 6.66
CA ALA A 53 5.13 11.36 7.88
C ALA A 53 6.65 11.61 7.78
N TYR A 54 7.39 10.57 7.38
CA TYR A 54 8.83 10.65 7.21
C TYR A 54 9.25 11.73 6.20
N ASN A 55 8.58 11.79 5.04
CA ASN A 55 8.89 12.77 4.00
C ASN A 55 8.49 14.21 4.35
N LEU A 56 7.53 14.40 5.26
CA LEU A 56 7.10 15.71 5.77
C LEU A 56 8.03 16.25 6.87
N VAL A 57 8.46 15.39 7.81
CA VAL A 57 9.27 15.77 8.98
C VAL A 57 10.74 16.01 8.61
N ARG A 58 11.24 15.39 7.55
CA ARG A 58 12.64 15.57 7.14
C ARG A 58 12.96 17.02 6.75
N ARG A 59 14.17 17.46 7.12
CA ARG A 59 14.70 18.81 6.82
C ARG A 59 15.11 18.98 5.36
N VAL A 60 15.96 18.08 4.86
CA VAL A 60 16.40 18.10 3.46
C VAL A 60 15.21 17.74 2.58
N ARG A 61 15.06 18.36 1.39
CA ARG A 61 13.99 18.08 0.42
C ARG A 61 14.61 18.03 -0.98
N GLY A 62 14.05 17.22 -1.87
CA GLY A 62 14.51 17.13 -3.28
C GLY A 62 15.77 16.29 -3.54
N ASP A 63 16.45 15.79 -2.51
CA ASP A 63 17.55 14.84 -2.64
C ASP A 63 17.07 13.43 -3.07
N ARG A 64 18.01 12.52 -3.30
CA ARG A 64 17.72 11.18 -3.81
C ARG A 64 16.78 10.40 -2.88
N ALA A 65 16.97 10.50 -1.57
CA ALA A 65 16.12 9.82 -0.60
C ALA A 65 14.69 10.36 -0.60
N HIS A 66 14.51 11.69 -0.71
CA HIS A 66 13.19 12.31 -0.86
C HIS A 66 12.39 11.70 -2.00
N ARG A 67 13.04 11.62 -3.17
CA ARG A 67 12.42 11.22 -4.43
C ARG A 67 12.09 9.74 -4.42
N TRP A 68 12.99 8.91 -3.88
CA TRP A 68 12.73 7.49 -3.70
C TRP A 68 11.56 7.22 -2.76
N VAL A 69 11.58 7.77 -1.54
CA VAL A 69 10.48 7.58 -0.59
C VAL A 69 9.18 8.18 -1.13
N GLY A 70 9.25 9.35 -1.79
CA GLY A 70 8.09 10.00 -2.39
C GLY A 70 7.44 9.15 -3.49
N ARG A 71 8.23 8.48 -4.33
CA ARG A 71 7.70 7.55 -5.35
C ARG A 71 6.98 6.36 -4.72
N VAL A 72 7.60 5.72 -3.73
CA VAL A 72 6.97 4.58 -3.03
C VAL A 72 5.67 5.02 -2.34
N TRP A 73 5.68 6.21 -1.72
CA TRP A 73 4.50 6.79 -1.12
C TRP A 73 3.37 7.04 -2.13
N VAL A 74 3.67 7.62 -3.30
CA VAL A 74 2.68 7.83 -4.37
C VAL A 74 2.07 6.52 -4.85
N VAL A 75 2.89 5.47 -5.05
CA VAL A 75 2.42 4.14 -5.44
C VAL A 75 1.50 3.55 -4.38
N ALA A 76 1.88 3.61 -3.10
CA ALA A 76 1.05 3.14 -1.99
C ALA A 76 -0.28 3.90 -1.91
N MET A 77 -0.27 5.22 -2.12
CA MET A 77 -1.47 6.05 -2.14
C MET A 77 -2.41 5.67 -3.30
N TYR A 78 -1.91 5.52 -4.53
CA TYR A 78 -2.76 5.07 -5.64
C TYR A 78 -3.31 3.66 -5.40
N GLY A 79 -2.51 2.73 -4.88
CA GLY A 79 -3.01 1.40 -4.50
C GLY A 79 -4.14 1.46 -3.46
N THR A 80 -4.02 2.36 -2.48
CA THR A 80 -5.05 2.61 -1.46
C THR A 80 -6.33 3.18 -2.09
N ILE A 81 -6.21 4.14 -3.00
CA ILE A 81 -7.36 4.76 -3.68
C ILE A 81 -8.07 3.75 -4.59
N LEU A 82 -7.32 3.00 -5.40
CA LEU A 82 -7.88 2.01 -6.32
C LEU A 82 -8.57 0.87 -5.57
N SER A 83 -7.95 0.36 -4.50
CA SER A 83 -8.59 -0.63 -3.63
C SER A 83 -9.84 -0.07 -2.92
N SER A 84 -9.88 1.22 -2.58
CA SER A 84 -11.09 1.88 -2.04
C SER A 84 -12.24 1.83 -3.04
N PHE A 85 -11.98 2.07 -4.33
CA PHE A 85 -13.02 1.95 -5.36
C PHE A 85 -13.44 0.50 -5.59
N ALA A 86 -12.50 -0.45 -5.56
CA ALA A 86 -12.83 -1.87 -5.68
C ALA A 86 -13.74 -2.37 -4.54
N ILE A 87 -13.51 -1.93 -3.29
CA ILE A 87 -14.38 -2.25 -2.14
C ILE A 87 -15.82 -1.77 -2.36
N ARG A 88 -15.99 -0.61 -3.03
CA ARG A 88 -17.31 -0.08 -3.38
C ARG A 88 -18.05 -0.98 -4.36
N GLU A 89 -17.38 -1.39 -5.43
CA GLU A 89 -17.94 -2.27 -6.47
C GLU A 89 -18.46 -3.60 -5.85
N LEU A 90 -17.72 -4.10 -4.86
CA LEU A 90 -18.03 -5.35 -4.14
C LEU A 90 -19.15 -5.20 -3.09
N ARG A 91 -19.49 -3.97 -2.66
CA ARG A 91 -20.58 -3.68 -1.70
C ARG A 91 -21.48 -2.53 -2.20
N PRO A 92 -22.29 -2.75 -3.26
CA PRO A 92 -23.17 -1.73 -3.79
C PRO A 92 -24.30 -1.41 -2.78
N GLY A 93 -24.36 -0.17 -2.29
CA GLY A 93 -25.47 0.24 -1.41
C GLY A 93 -25.31 1.58 -0.67
N HIS A 94 -24.10 2.03 -0.36
CA HIS A 94 -23.93 3.28 0.41
C HIS A 94 -22.77 4.14 -0.09
N PHE A 95 -23.08 5.32 -0.62
CA PHE A 95 -22.09 6.37 -0.91
C PHE A 95 -21.60 6.97 0.42
N SER A 96 -20.69 6.26 1.11
CA SER A 96 -20.02 6.81 2.28
C SER A 96 -19.13 7.97 1.84
N TRP A 97 -19.17 9.09 2.57
CA TRP A 97 -18.31 10.29 2.40
C TRP A 97 -16.84 9.97 2.07
N ILE A 98 -16.32 8.88 2.62
CA ILE A 98 -14.96 8.37 2.37
C ILE A 98 -14.66 8.10 0.88
N HIS A 99 -15.64 7.70 0.06
CA HIS A 99 -15.41 7.49 -1.38
C HIS A 99 -15.25 8.82 -2.14
N GLY A 100 -16.00 9.84 -1.73
CA GLY A 100 -15.78 11.20 -2.22
C GLY A 100 -14.39 11.69 -1.85
N LEU A 101 -13.93 11.36 -0.64
CA LEU A 101 -12.57 11.65 -0.21
C LEU A 101 -11.52 10.92 -1.07
N SER A 102 -11.71 9.64 -1.40
CA SER A 102 -10.81 8.90 -2.30
C SER A 102 -10.70 9.54 -3.69
N ALA A 103 -11.82 9.97 -4.29
CA ALA A 103 -11.81 10.67 -5.58
C ALA A 103 -11.11 12.04 -5.49
N PHE A 104 -11.39 12.80 -4.42
CA PHE A 104 -10.70 14.05 -4.16
C PHE A 104 -9.18 13.85 -3.95
N THR A 105 -8.80 12.82 -3.19
CA THR A 105 -7.39 12.46 -2.99
C THR A 105 -6.73 12.03 -4.29
N PHE A 106 -7.42 11.30 -5.17
CA PHE A 106 -6.91 10.94 -6.50
C PHE A 106 -6.54 12.17 -7.34
N VAL A 107 -7.45 13.16 -7.38
CA VAL A 107 -7.24 14.40 -8.13
C VAL A 107 -6.09 15.19 -7.54
N THR A 108 -6.11 15.43 -6.22
CA THR A 108 -5.05 16.21 -5.54
C THR A 108 -3.68 15.55 -5.66
N LEU A 109 -3.60 14.23 -5.50
CA LEU A 109 -2.37 13.47 -5.66
C LEU A 109 -1.81 13.59 -7.08
N SER A 110 -2.68 13.49 -8.09
CA SER A 110 -2.30 13.61 -9.50
C SER A 110 -1.79 15.02 -9.83
N ILE A 111 -2.41 16.06 -9.29
CA ILE A 111 -1.93 17.45 -9.43
C ILE A 111 -0.57 17.62 -8.74
N GLY A 112 -0.40 17.04 -7.54
CA GLY A 112 0.87 17.06 -6.82
C GLY A 112 2.00 16.34 -7.58
N LEU A 113 1.69 15.23 -8.24
CA LEU A 113 2.62 14.50 -9.10
C LEU A 113 2.97 15.31 -10.35
N TRP A 114 1.96 15.89 -11.02
CA TRP A 114 2.18 16.78 -12.15
C TRP A 114 3.06 17.98 -11.78
N GLY A 115 2.87 18.56 -10.60
CA GLY A 115 3.74 19.61 -10.06
C GLY A 115 5.20 19.15 -9.88
N ALA A 116 5.44 17.89 -9.50
CA ALA A 116 6.80 17.34 -9.44
C ALA A 116 7.41 17.17 -10.83
N LEU A 117 6.63 16.63 -11.78
CA LEU A 117 7.07 16.36 -13.14
C LEU A 117 7.37 17.65 -13.93
N THR A 118 6.63 18.72 -13.64
CA THR A 118 6.82 20.04 -14.28
C THR A 118 7.76 20.96 -13.52
N HIS A 119 8.49 20.45 -12.52
CA HIS A 119 9.43 21.22 -11.69
C HIS A 119 8.80 22.43 -10.99
N ARG A 120 7.54 22.30 -10.53
CA ARG A 120 6.79 23.30 -9.78
C ARG A 120 6.72 22.92 -8.29
N PRO A 121 7.76 23.21 -7.48
CA PRO A 121 7.87 22.71 -6.11
C PRO A 121 6.77 23.22 -5.16
N ALA A 122 6.26 24.44 -5.38
CA ALA A 122 5.16 24.99 -4.60
C ALA A 122 3.87 24.17 -4.78
N VAL A 123 3.50 23.89 -6.05
CA VAL A 123 2.34 23.05 -6.40
C VAL A 123 2.52 21.65 -5.84
N HIS A 124 3.67 21.02 -6.09
CA HIS A 124 3.98 19.70 -5.56
C HIS A 124 3.80 19.65 -4.04
N ARG A 125 4.42 20.57 -3.29
CA ARG A 125 4.37 20.59 -1.83
C ARG A 125 2.95 20.79 -1.31
N GLN A 126 2.19 21.71 -1.86
CA GLN A 126 0.83 22.01 -1.39
C GLN A 126 -0.08 20.80 -1.56
N PHE A 127 -0.09 20.21 -2.75
CA PHE A 127 -0.96 19.07 -3.05
C PHE A 127 -0.52 17.80 -2.34
N MET A 128 0.79 17.50 -2.25
CA MET A 128 1.26 16.34 -1.48
C MET A 128 0.95 16.46 0.01
N THR A 129 1.10 17.67 0.59
CA THR A 129 0.75 17.91 2.00
C THR A 129 -0.75 17.77 2.20
N GLY A 130 -1.57 18.35 1.31
CA GLY A 130 -3.03 18.23 1.36
C GLY A 130 -3.50 16.78 1.27
N SER A 131 -2.97 15.99 0.33
CA SER A 131 -3.31 14.57 0.19
C SER A 131 -2.89 13.76 1.43
N TYR A 132 -1.75 14.08 2.05
CA TYR A 132 -1.33 13.44 3.29
C TYR A 132 -2.24 13.79 4.48
N LEU A 133 -2.62 15.06 4.63
CA LEU A 133 -3.58 15.47 5.67
C LEU A 133 -4.95 14.82 5.46
N GLY A 134 -5.39 14.70 4.20
CA GLY A 134 -6.58 13.94 3.83
C GLY A 134 -6.51 12.48 4.25
N LEU A 135 -5.36 11.82 4.06
CA LEU A 135 -5.12 10.45 4.52
C LEU A 135 -5.19 10.34 6.05
N VAL A 136 -4.57 11.27 6.78
CA VAL A 136 -4.65 11.31 8.26
C VAL A 136 -6.09 11.49 8.73
N GLY A 137 -6.84 12.41 8.10
CA GLY A 137 -8.26 12.61 8.40
C GLY A 137 -9.12 11.38 8.09
N ALA A 138 -8.85 10.71 6.97
CA ALA A 138 -9.52 9.45 6.61
C ALA A 138 -9.27 8.36 7.65
N PHE A 139 -8.01 8.20 8.08
CA PHE A 139 -7.62 7.24 9.11
C PHE A 139 -8.29 7.56 10.45
N ALA A 140 -8.26 8.82 10.88
CA ALA A 140 -8.94 9.26 12.10
C ALA A 140 -10.46 8.95 12.04
N GLY A 141 -11.11 9.27 10.93
CA GLY A 141 -12.52 8.93 10.73
C GLY A 141 -12.79 7.42 10.72
N ALA A 142 -11.85 6.62 10.21
CA ALA A 142 -11.97 5.16 10.22
C ALA A 142 -11.82 4.55 11.62
N VAL A 143 -11.03 5.16 12.50
CA VAL A 143 -10.82 4.73 13.88
C VAL A 143 -11.92 5.21 14.81
N VAL A 144 -12.43 6.42 14.63
CA VAL A 144 -13.39 7.03 15.57
C VAL A 144 -14.82 6.51 15.38
N VAL A 145 -15.21 6.08 14.17
CA VAL A 145 -16.58 5.62 13.89
C VAL A 145 -16.77 4.17 14.36
N PRO A 146 -17.53 3.90 15.44
CA PRO A 146 -17.63 2.57 16.05
C PRO A 146 -18.27 1.51 15.15
N ALA A 147 -19.11 1.96 14.20
CA ALA A 147 -19.78 1.11 13.22
C ALA A 147 -18.85 0.59 12.10
N ARG A 148 -17.54 0.92 12.12
CA ARG A 148 -16.57 0.39 11.15
C ARG A 148 -15.84 -0.84 11.70
N ASP A 149 -15.30 -1.64 10.81
CA ASP A 149 -14.65 -2.91 11.15
C ASP A 149 -13.38 -2.70 12.02
N ILE A 150 -12.74 -1.54 11.98
CA ILE A 150 -11.48 -1.31 12.73
C ILE A 150 -11.68 -1.36 14.27
N PRO A 151 -12.60 -0.57 14.88
CA PRO A 151 -12.85 -0.66 16.34
C PRO A 151 -13.19 -2.06 16.85
N GLN A 152 -14.04 -2.79 16.14
CA GLN A 152 -14.44 -4.16 16.52
C GLN A 152 -13.29 -5.17 16.37
N TRP A 153 -12.39 -5.03 15.37
CA TRP A 153 -11.20 -5.89 15.25
C TRP A 153 -10.14 -5.59 16.31
N VAL A 154 -10.00 -4.33 16.74
CA VAL A 154 -9.13 -3.97 17.87
C VAL A 154 -9.61 -4.67 19.15
N VAL A 155 -10.92 -4.74 19.36
CA VAL A 155 -11.52 -5.37 20.54
C VAL A 155 -11.47 -6.90 20.45
N HIS A 156 -11.75 -7.50 19.29
CA HIS A 156 -11.89 -8.96 19.15
C HIS A 156 -10.61 -9.70 18.73
N GLN A 157 -9.70 -9.06 17.99
CA GLN A 157 -8.47 -9.70 17.48
C GLN A 157 -7.26 -8.73 17.46
N PRO A 158 -6.85 -8.18 18.62
CA PRO A 158 -5.82 -7.14 18.70
C PRO A 158 -4.46 -7.62 18.16
N ALA A 159 -4.12 -8.90 18.37
CA ALA A 159 -2.82 -9.45 17.99
C ALA A 159 -2.60 -9.46 16.47
N ARG A 160 -3.60 -9.83 15.67
CA ARG A 160 -3.48 -9.88 14.20
C ARG A 160 -3.37 -8.48 13.60
N LEU A 161 -4.14 -7.54 14.15
CA LEU A 161 -4.08 -6.14 13.75
C LEU A 161 -2.72 -5.53 14.10
N ALA A 162 -2.20 -5.81 15.31
CA ALA A 162 -0.89 -5.37 15.74
C ALA A 162 0.23 -5.96 14.86
N LEU A 163 0.20 -7.26 14.55
CA LEU A 163 1.18 -7.91 13.67
C LEU A 163 1.16 -7.31 12.26
N GLY A 164 -0.03 -7.09 11.69
CA GLY A 164 -0.17 -6.44 10.38
C GLY A 164 0.38 -5.01 10.37
N ALA A 165 0.07 -4.23 11.41
CA ALA A 165 0.60 -2.87 11.58
C ALA A 165 2.13 -2.87 11.73
N VAL A 166 2.68 -3.74 12.57
CA VAL A 166 4.13 -3.91 12.74
C VAL A 166 4.78 -4.29 11.41
N GLY A 167 4.21 -5.24 10.65
CA GLY A 167 4.70 -5.60 9.33
C GLY A 167 4.75 -4.42 8.35
N CYS A 168 3.70 -3.60 8.33
CA CYS A 168 3.66 -2.38 7.50
C CYS A 168 4.71 -1.35 7.93
N LEU A 169 4.90 -1.17 9.24
CA LEU A 169 5.90 -0.25 9.79
C LEU A 169 7.33 -0.74 9.52
N LEU A 170 7.58 -2.05 9.61
CA LEU A 170 8.86 -2.65 9.25
C LEU A 170 9.13 -2.49 7.75
N LEU A 171 8.13 -2.68 6.89
CA LEU A 171 8.25 -2.41 5.46
C LEU A 171 8.59 -0.94 5.20
N ALA A 172 7.89 -0.01 5.84
CA ALA A 172 8.19 1.41 5.72
C ALA A 172 9.61 1.74 6.22
N ALA A 173 10.03 1.17 7.35
CA ALA A 173 11.37 1.32 7.90
C ALA A 173 12.45 0.77 6.96
N ALA A 174 12.20 -0.38 6.32
CA ALA A 174 13.10 -0.97 5.34
C ALA A 174 13.27 -0.07 4.11
N VAL A 175 12.16 0.47 3.57
CA VAL A 175 12.18 1.45 2.47
C VAL A 175 13.00 2.68 2.85
N ILE A 176 12.80 3.23 4.06
CA ILE A 176 13.56 4.37 4.56
C ILE A 176 15.04 4.02 4.70
N ALA A 177 15.37 2.86 5.27
CA ALA A 177 16.75 2.41 5.46
C ALA A 177 17.49 2.27 4.12
N VAL A 178 16.83 1.68 3.11
CA VAL A 178 17.37 1.56 1.75
C VAL A 178 17.60 2.94 1.13
N SER A 179 16.67 3.88 1.32
CA SER A 179 16.80 5.24 0.77
C SER A 179 17.99 6.03 1.30
N ARG A 180 18.48 5.69 2.51
CA ARG A 180 19.61 6.33 3.18
C ARG A 180 20.96 5.71 2.84
N ARG A 181 21.00 4.57 2.15
CA ARG A 181 22.28 3.91 1.82
C ARG A 181 23.08 4.83 0.88
N PRO A 182 24.28 5.29 1.29
CA PRO A 182 25.18 5.97 0.36
C PRO A 182 25.46 4.99 -0.79
N ALA A 183 25.54 5.49 -2.02
CA ALA A 183 25.98 4.67 -3.14
C ALA A 183 27.43 4.25 -2.86
N ARG A 184 27.61 3.07 -2.24
CA ARG A 184 28.93 2.47 -2.10
C ARG A 184 29.33 1.94 -3.49
N LEU A 185 30.59 2.17 -3.85
CA LEU A 185 31.33 1.60 -4.98
C LEU A 185 31.22 2.34 -6.34
N GLY A 186 31.86 3.51 -6.40
CA GLY A 186 32.58 3.97 -7.60
C GLY A 186 34.04 4.34 -7.32
N GLY A 187 34.51 4.15 -6.07
CA GLY A 187 35.81 4.64 -5.59
C GLY A 187 36.98 3.68 -5.76
N ASP A 188 36.73 2.37 -5.89
CA ASP A 188 37.81 1.38 -5.91
C ASP A 188 38.43 1.19 -7.32
N ALA A 189 37.79 1.73 -8.36
CA ALA A 189 38.31 1.69 -9.74
C ALA A 189 39.21 2.89 -10.10
N ALA A 190 39.11 4.01 -9.36
CA ALA A 190 39.88 5.23 -9.65
C ALA A 190 41.26 5.24 -8.95
N ALA A 191 41.45 4.44 -7.90
CA ALA A 191 42.71 4.34 -7.17
C ALA A 191 43.74 3.39 -7.83
N ALA A 192 43.38 2.67 -8.89
CA ALA A 192 44.24 1.71 -9.57
C ALA A 192 44.93 2.25 -10.84
N GLY A 193 44.71 3.52 -11.21
CA GLY A 193 45.10 4.06 -12.53
C GLY A 193 46.30 5.01 -12.59
N THR A 194 46.87 5.45 -11.46
CA THR A 194 47.99 6.42 -11.47
C THR A 194 49.30 5.75 -11.12
N VAL A 195 50.02 5.28 -12.14
CA VAL A 195 51.47 5.02 -12.07
C VAL A 195 52.19 6.38 -12.21
N PRO A 196 52.97 6.85 -11.22
CA PRO A 196 53.71 8.10 -11.32
C PRO A 196 55.08 7.92 -12.00
N GLY A 197 55.35 8.78 -13.00
CA GLY A 197 56.70 9.31 -13.26
C GLY A 197 57.64 8.51 -14.18
N ALA A 198 57.74 8.94 -15.43
CA ALA A 198 59.00 8.92 -16.17
C ALA A 198 59.24 10.33 -16.73
N GLY A 199 60.42 10.87 -16.40
CA GLY A 199 60.76 12.28 -16.48
C GLY A 199 61.05 12.83 -17.88
N GLU A 200 60.71 14.13 -17.96
CA GLU A 200 61.09 15.24 -18.84
C GLU A 200 61.49 15.11 -20.33
N PRO A 201 61.10 16.11 -21.15
CA PRO A 201 61.43 16.20 -22.57
C PRO A 201 62.74 16.96 -22.84
N HIS A 202 63.65 16.33 -23.58
CA HIS A 202 64.79 16.99 -24.21
C HIS A 202 64.31 17.85 -25.39
N ARG A 203 64.63 19.15 -25.38
CA ARG A 203 64.53 20.05 -26.55
C ARG A 203 65.92 20.53 -27.01
N PRO A 204 66.03 20.99 -28.27
CA PRO A 204 67.24 20.86 -29.09
C PRO A 204 68.09 22.15 -29.17
N ALA A 205 69.27 22.02 -29.77
CA ALA A 205 70.00 23.08 -30.48
C ALA A 205 70.41 22.55 -31.86
#